data_AF-A0AAD7A6S1-F1
#
_entry.id   AF-A0AAD7A6S1-F1
#
_cell.length_a   1.000
_cell.length_b   1.000
_cell.length_c   1.000
_cell.angle_alpha   90.00
_cell.angle_beta   90.00
_cell.angle_gamma   90.00
#
_symmetry.space_group_name_H-M   'P 1'
#
loop_
_entity.id
_entity.type
_entity.pdbx_description
1 polymer ?
#
loop_
_entity_poly.entity_id
_entity_poly.type
_entity_poly.pdbx_seq_one_letter_code
_entity_poly.pdbx_strand_id
1 'polypeptide(L)'
;MSTAIQMERLGSNPLHTRANTLPLDQMEQGQEQNMRPSEERDSASQERRVAITAWRLLNTIAILAVGSYKAATMNMVQTPGLTRVDWIVAAIWGLCAYWGGVIEQQVPTIAPWLFLRDFSGVVWFILQIPSKVVVSPLWYLAYFPYTCFSG
;
A
#
# COMPACT_ATOMS: atom_id res chain seq x y z
N MET A 1 -5.24 -39.05 15.03
CA MET A 1 -4.61 -38.11 16.00
C MET A 1 -5.43 -36.83 15.95
N SER A 2 -6.59 -36.64 16.59
CA SER A 2 -7.03 -36.92 17.97
C SER A 2 -6.03 -36.42 19.00
N THR A 3 -6.20 -35.20 19.54
CA THR A 3 -6.89 -34.90 20.82
C THR A 3 -6.63 -33.44 21.24
N ALA A 4 -7.71 -32.76 21.64
CA ALA A 4 -7.84 -31.84 22.77
C ALA A 4 -6.77 -30.77 23.02
N ILE A 5 -7.13 -29.48 22.88
CA ILE A 5 -6.93 -28.45 23.93
C ILE A 5 -8.14 -27.51 23.93
N GLN A 6 -9.11 -27.90 24.73
CA GLN A 6 -10.14 -27.09 25.36
C GLN A 6 -9.56 -26.75 26.74
N MET A 7 -9.42 -25.47 27.11
CA MET A 7 -9.61 -25.00 28.50
C MET A 7 -9.28 -23.50 28.67
N GLU A 8 -10.27 -22.83 29.25
CA GLU A 8 -10.13 -21.80 30.30
C GLU A 8 -9.31 -20.53 30.04
N ARG A 9 -10.03 -19.43 29.84
CA ARG A 9 -9.79 -18.20 30.60
C ARG A 9 -11.09 -17.41 30.79
N LEU A 10 -11.92 -17.91 31.69
CA LEU A 10 -12.89 -17.10 32.42
C LEU A 10 -12.13 -16.44 33.56
N GLY A 11 -11.86 -15.14 33.42
CA GLY A 11 -11.08 -14.35 34.38
C GLY A 11 -11.76 -13.02 34.69
N SER A 12 -12.73 -13.09 35.60
CA SER A 12 -13.12 -12.07 36.61
C SER A 12 -13.24 -10.60 36.19
N ASN A 13 -14.50 -10.16 36.07
CA ASN A 13 -14.91 -8.76 36.27
C ASN A 13 -14.64 -8.32 37.73
N PRO A 14 -13.92 -7.21 37.97
CA PRO A 14 -14.08 -6.45 39.20
C PRO A 14 -15.26 -5.48 39.06
N LEU A 15 -16.35 -5.84 39.74
CA LEU A 15 -17.45 -4.94 40.08
C LEU A 15 -16.86 -3.87 41.03
N HIS A 16 -16.59 -2.67 40.51
CA HIS A 16 -16.33 -1.51 41.37
C HIS A 16 -17.55 -0.58 41.36
N THR A 17 -18.43 -0.87 42.30
CA THR A 17 -19.32 0.08 42.97
C THR A 17 -18.50 1.30 43.43
N ARG A 18 -18.76 2.48 42.87
CA ARG A 18 -18.36 3.75 43.49
C ARG A 18 -19.47 4.79 43.36
N ALA A 19 -20.22 4.87 44.45
CA ALA A 19 -20.91 6.02 45.03
C ALA A 19 -21.20 7.22 44.12
N ASN A 20 -22.50 7.42 43.90
CA ASN A 20 -23.11 8.70 43.56
C ASN A 20 -22.92 9.67 44.74
N THR A 21 -21.89 10.51 44.68
CA THR A 21 -21.84 11.77 45.42
C THR A 21 -21.93 12.88 44.39
N LEU A 22 -23.11 13.52 44.33
CA LEU A 22 -23.35 14.78 43.64
C LEU A 22 -22.63 15.91 44.40
N PRO A 23 -21.61 16.58 43.81
CA PRO A 23 -21.16 17.86 44.29
C PRO A 23 -21.99 18.97 43.61
N LEU A 24 -22.56 19.82 44.43
CA LEU A 24 -23.32 21.02 44.11
C LEU A 24 -22.40 22.13 43.55
N ASP A 25 -21.53 21.81 42.59
CA ASP A 25 -20.64 22.77 41.89
C ASP A 25 -20.99 22.91 40.40
N GLN A 26 -22.13 22.36 39.99
CA GLN A 26 -22.56 22.27 38.59
C GLN A 26 -23.26 23.53 38.06
N MET A 27 -23.08 24.69 38.71
CA MET A 27 -23.70 25.96 38.26
C MET A 27 -22.72 26.98 37.67
N GLU A 28 -21.40 26.76 37.76
CA GLU A 28 -20.41 27.67 37.14
C GLU A 28 -19.75 27.10 35.87
N GLN A 29 -20.23 25.97 35.34
CA GLN A 29 -19.75 25.36 34.08
C GLN A 29 -20.61 25.70 32.85
N GLY A 30 -21.45 26.75 32.94
CA GLY A 30 -22.40 27.13 31.90
C GLY A 30 -21.85 28.00 30.76
N GLN A 31 -20.59 28.46 30.80
CA GLN A 31 -20.12 29.49 29.84
C GLN A 31 -18.78 29.23 29.14
N GLU A 32 -18.02 28.19 29.49
CA GLU A 32 -16.76 27.86 28.79
C GLU A 32 -16.88 26.70 27.77
N GLN A 33 -18.05 26.08 27.63
CA GLN A 33 -18.27 25.04 26.62
C GLN A 33 -18.77 25.56 25.25
N ASN A 34 -18.87 26.88 25.06
CA ASN A 34 -19.30 27.47 23.79
C ASN A 34 -18.15 27.94 22.88
N MET A 35 -16.90 27.57 23.19
CA MET A 35 -15.74 27.99 22.40
C MET A 35 -14.74 26.86 22.15
N ARG A 36 -15.24 25.64 21.86
CA ARG A 36 -14.42 24.65 21.14
C ARG A 36 -15.20 23.61 20.32
N PRO A 37 -15.89 23.99 19.22
CA PRO A 37 -16.36 23.01 18.25
C PRO A 37 -15.90 23.39 16.83
N SER A 38 -14.63 23.18 16.49
CA SER A 38 -14.21 23.28 15.08
C SER A 38 -12.94 22.53 14.70
N GLU A 39 -12.01 22.23 15.62
CA GLU A 39 -10.80 21.47 15.24
C GLU A 39 -10.99 19.94 15.20
N GLU A 40 -12.07 19.39 15.77
CA GLU A 40 -12.24 17.93 15.86
C GLU A 40 -12.89 17.31 14.61
N ARG A 41 -13.46 18.11 13.69
CA ARG A 41 -14.05 17.60 12.44
C ARG A 41 -13.08 17.47 11.28
N ASP A 42 -11.96 18.20 11.30
CA ASP A 42 -11.00 18.15 10.19
C ASP A 42 -10.07 16.90 10.25
N SER A 43 -10.08 16.17 11.36
CA SER A 43 -9.36 14.89 11.50
C SER A 43 -10.12 13.69 10.94
N ALA A 44 -11.45 13.80 10.73
CA ALA A 44 -12.27 12.70 10.22
C ALA A 44 -12.22 12.57 8.69
N SER A 45 -11.77 13.61 7.99
CA SER A 45 -11.51 13.63 6.56
C SER A 45 -10.02 13.65 6.25
N GLN A 46 -9.20 13.02 7.09
CA GLN A 46 -7.88 12.56 6.67
C GLN A 46 -8.10 11.42 5.67
N GLU A 47 -8.44 11.85 4.45
CA GLU A 47 -8.40 11.09 3.21
C GLU A 47 -7.27 10.07 3.37
N ARG A 48 -7.61 8.78 3.47
CA ARG A 48 -6.64 7.68 3.57
C ARG A 48 -5.84 7.69 2.28
N ARG A 49 -4.88 8.61 2.18
CA ARG A 49 -3.84 8.57 1.18
C ARG A 49 -3.10 7.29 1.47
N VAL A 50 -3.38 6.30 0.63
CA VAL A 50 -2.73 5.01 0.66
C VAL A 50 -1.25 5.30 0.42
N ALA A 51 -0.47 5.35 1.51
CA ALA A 51 0.95 5.55 1.43
C ALA A 51 1.53 4.42 0.57
N ILE A 52 2.13 4.80 -0.56
CA ILE A 52 2.80 3.83 -1.43
C ILE A 52 4.19 3.62 -0.84
N THR A 53 4.31 2.59 0.00
CA THR A 53 5.58 2.19 0.61
C THR A 53 6.52 1.61 -0.44
N ALA A 54 7.84 1.73 -0.22
CA ALA A 54 8.85 1.19 -1.13
C ALA A 54 8.66 -0.31 -1.36
N TRP A 55 8.24 -1.02 -0.32
CA TRP A 55 7.95 -2.44 -0.34
C TRP A 55 6.88 -2.81 -1.38
N ARG A 56 5.78 -2.07 -1.41
CA ARG A 56 4.72 -2.28 -2.41
C ARG A 56 5.26 -2.07 -3.81
N LEU A 57 6.04 -1.01 -4.01
CA LEU A 57 6.66 -0.66 -5.29
C LEU A 57 7.59 -1.78 -5.80
N LEU A 58 8.41 -2.34 -4.91
CA LEU A 58 9.33 -3.43 -5.22
C LEU A 58 8.57 -4.70 -5.65
N ASN A 59 7.49 -5.02 -4.94
CA ASN A 59 6.59 -6.12 -5.32
C ASN A 59 5.96 -5.89 -6.70
N THR A 60 5.48 -4.68 -7.00
CA THR A 60 4.90 -4.39 -8.32
C THR A 60 5.92 -4.51 -9.43
N ILE A 61 7.15 -4.01 -9.22
CA ILE A 61 8.25 -4.12 -10.19
C ILE A 61 8.58 -5.59 -10.46
N ALA A 62 8.67 -6.41 -9.41
CA ALA A 62 8.99 -7.82 -9.59
C ALA A 62 7.89 -8.56 -10.35
N ILE A 63 6.62 -8.32 -10.03
CA ILE A 63 5.48 -8.90 -10.76
C ILE A 63 5.51 -8.44 -12.23
N LEU A 64 5.77 -7.17 -12.48
CA LEU A 64 5.90 -6.63 -13.85
C LEU A 64 7.08 -7.24 -14.60
N ALA A 65 8.24 -7.41 -13.96
CA ALA A 65 9.43 -7.99 -14.57
C ALA A 65 9.24 -9.47 -14.92
N VAL A 66 8.63 -10.25 -14.00
CA VAL A 66 8.30 -11.66 -14.26
C VAL A 66 7.24 -11.77 -15.36
N GLY A 67 6.20 -10.92 -15.31
CA GLY A 67 5.14 -10.88 -16.31
C GLY A 67 5.66 -10.49 -17.70
N SER A 68 6.53 -9.47 -17.78
CA SER A 68 7.11 -9.01 -19.04
C SER A 68 8.11 -10.01 -19.61
N TYR A 69 8.94 -10.62 -18.76
CA TYR A 69 9.83 -11.71 -19.17
C TYR A 69 9.04 -12.87 -19.76
N LYS A 70 7.95 -13.28 -19.10
CA LYS A 70 7.05 -14.33 -19.60
C LYS A 70 6.37 -13.96 -20.91
N ALA A 71 5.93 -12.71 -21.06
CA ALA A 71 5.35 -12.22 -22.30
C ALA A 71 6.38 -12.21 -23.45
N ALA A 72 7.64 -11.87 -23.17
CA ALA A 72 8.71 -11.90 -24.15
C ALA A 72 9.04 -13.34 -24.59
N THR A 73 9.12 -14.27 -23.63
CA THR A 73 9.43 -15.68 -23.93
C THR A 73 8.27 -16.44 -24.56
N MET A 74 7.01 -16.02 -24.37
CA MET A 74 5.86 -16.62 -25.06
C MET A 74 5.96 -16.53 -26.59
N ASN A 75 6.74 -15.59 -27.14
CA ASN A 75 6.97 -15.49 -28.58
C ASN A 75 8.05 -16.47 -29.10
N MET A 76 8.82 -17.09 -28.21
CA MET A 76 9.88 -18.04 -28.56
C MET A 76 9.44 -19.45 -28.15
N VAL A 77 9.05 -20.27 -29.13
CA VAL A 77 8.75 -21.72 -29.12
C VAL A 77 8.77 -22.40 -27.72
N GLN A 78 7.58 -22.86 -27.30
CA GLN A 78 7.30 -23.49 -26.01
C GLN A 78 8.16 -24.73 -25.73
N THR A 79 9.16 -24.60 -24.87
CA THR A 79 9.80 -25.75 -24.22
C THR A 79 9.11 -26.05 -22.89
N PRO A 80 8.52 -27.25 -22.69
CA PRO A 80 7.70 -27.57 -21.51
C PRO A 80 8.48 -27.62 -20.18
N GLY A 81 9.81 -27.56 -20.22
CA GLY A 81 10.66 -27.56 -19.03
C GLY A 81 10.74 -26.21 -18.30
N LEU A 82 10.68 -25.08 -19.02
CA LEU A 82 10.85 -23.75 -18.42
C LEU A 82 9.74 -23.40 -17.42
N THR A 83 8.54 -23.92 -17.67
CA THR A 83 7.34 -23.55 -16.92
C THR A 83 7.41 -23.92 -15.44
N ARG A 84 8.10 -25.01 -15.05
CA ARG A 84 8.18 -25.42 -13.63
C ARG A 84 9.05 -24.48 -12.80
N VAL A 85 10.15 -24.00 -13.38
CA VAL A 85 11.06 -23.08 -12.71
C VAL A 85 10.35 -21.75 -12.45
N ASP A 86 9.55 -21.27 -13.42
CA ASP A 86 8.76 -20.04 -13.26
C ASP A 86 7.79 -20.13 -12.08
N TRP A 87 7.10 -21.27 -11.91
CA TRP A 87 6.19 -21.47 -10.79
C TRP A 87 6.90 -21.49 -9.44
N ILE A 88 8.09 -22.10 -9.37
CA ILE A 88 8.90 -22.13 -8.14
C ILE A 88 9.36 -20.71 -7.78
N VAL A 89 9.87 -19.97 -8.77
CA VAL A 89 10.31 -18.57 -8.56
C VAL A 89 9.13 -17.71 -8.10
N ALA A 90 7.96 -17.85 -8.75
CA ALA A 90 6.75 -17.14 -8.35
C ALA A 90 6.29 -17.50 -6.92
N ALA A 91 6.40 -18.77 -6.53
CA ALA A 91 6.05 -19.22 -5.19
C ALA A 91 7.01 -18.68 -4.12
N ILE A 92 8.33 -18.75 -4.37
CA ILE A 92 9.35 -18.17 -3.48
C ILE A 92 9.14 -16.66 -3.35
N TRP A 93 8.90 -15.96 -4.46
CA TRP A 93 8.63 -14.53 -4.45
C TRP A 93 7.36 -14.20 -3.66
N GLY A 94 6.26 -14.93 -3.88
CA GLY A 94 5.01 -14.76 -3.15
C GLY A 94 5.17 -14.98 -1.65
N LEU A 95 6.00 -15.95 -1.25
CA LEU A 95 6.31 -16.19 0.15
C LEU A 95 7.12 -15.04 0.77
N CYS A 96 8.15 -14.56 0.09
CA CYS A 96 8.88 -13.36 0.51
C CYS A 96 7.98 -12.13 0.61
N ALA A 97 7.08 -11.96 -0.36
CA ALA A 97 6.09 -10.87 -0.40
C ALA A 97 5.13 -10.93 0.80
N TYR A 98 4.68 -12.14 1.14
CA TYR A 98 3.83 -12.38 2.32
C TYR A 98 4.57 -12.03 3.62
N TRP A 99 5.78 -12.55 3.83
CA TRP A 99 6.55 -12.28 5.04
C TRP A 99 6.90 -10.80 5.19
N GLY A 100 7.29 -10.12 4.11
CA GLY A 100 7.56 -8.68 4.17
C GLY A 100 6.32 -7.85 4.50
N GLY A 101 5.13 -8.26 4.04
CA GLY A 101 3.86 -7.63 4.44
C GLY A 101 3.53 -7.84 5.93
N VAL A 102 3.86 -9.00 6.50
CA VAL A 102 3.69 -9.24 7.94
C VAL A 102 4.67 -8.39 8.76
N ILE A 103 5.93 -8.29 8.31
CA ILE A 103 6.95 -7.46 8.97
C ILE A 103 6.56 -5.97 8.95
N GLU A 104 6.02 -5.49 7.83
CA GLU A 104 5.51 -4.11 7.68
C GLU A 104 4.46 -3.78 8.75
N GLN A 105 3.60 -4.74 9.11
CA GLN A 105 2.55 -4.55 10.11
C GLN A 105 3.06 -4.58 11.55
N GLN A 106 4.10 -5.38 11.83
CA GLN A 106 4.54 -5.61 13.22
C GLN A 106 5.62 -4.64 13.68
N VAL A 107 6.60 -4.29 12.84
CA VAL A 107 7.75 -3.48 13.28
C VAL A 107 8.28 -2.57 12.15
N PRO A 108 7.69 -1.37 11.95
CA PRO A 108 8.15 -0.44 10.92
C PRO A 108 9.56 0.09 11.18
N THR A 109 10.07 -0.02 12.40
CA THR A 109 11.37 0.48 12.85
C THR A 109 12.57 -0.36 12.42
N ILE A 110 12.38 -1.61 11.97
CA ILE A 110 13.51 -2.46 11.54
C ILE A 110 14.14 -1.94 10.24
N ALA A 111 13.31 -1.44 9.32
CA ALA A 111 13.76 -0.92 8.02
C ALA A 111 13.03 0.38 7.67
N PRO A 112 13.32 1.49 8.38
CA PRO A 112 12.63 2.76 8.18
C PRO A 112 12.82 3.32 6.77
N TRP A 113 13.94 3.01 6.12
CA TRP A 113 14.19 3.39 4.73
C TRP A 113 13.24 2.71 3.73
N LEU A 114 12.70 1.54 4.07
CA LEU A 114 11.81 0.75 3.22
C LEU A 114 10.33 1.09 3.43
N PHE A 115 9.95 1.36 4.68
CA PHE A 115 8.54 1.54 5.05
C PHE A 115 8.14 3.00 5.29
N LEU A 116 9.08 3.86 5.67
CA LEU A 116 8.78 5.22 6.12
C LEU A 116 8.96 6.28 5.03
N ARG A 117 9.70 5.96 3.97
CA ARG A 117 9.98 6.90 2.88
C ARG A 117 8.91 6.79 1.79
N ASP A 118 8.22 7.88 1.52
CA ASP A 118 7.26 7.97 0.43
C ASP A 118 7.98 7.97 -0.93
N PHE A 119 7.66 6.98 -1.76
CA PHE A 119 8.18 6.88 -3.13
C PHE A 119 7.20 7.35 -4.20
N SER A 120 6.14 8.08 -3.82
CA SER A 120 5.12 8.62 -4.73
C SER A 120 5.74 9.45 -5.87
N GLY A 121 6.78 10.24 -5.57
CA GLY A 121 7.52 11.00 -6.59
C GLY A 121 8.24 10.12 -7.61
N VAL A 122 8.81 8.98 -7.19
CA VAL A 122 9.47 8.03 -8.09
C VAL A 122 8.45 7.30 -8.96
N VAL A 123 7.31 6.89 -8.39
CA VAL A 123 6.22 6.29 -9.17
C VAL A 123 5.72 7.26 -10.23
N TRP A 124 5.49 8.52 -9.86
CA TRP A 124 5.05 9.56 -10.78
C TRP A 124 6.08 9.78 -11.90
N PHE A 125 7.37 9.77 -11.58
CA PHE A 125 8.44 9.85 -12.57
C PHE A 125 8.44 8.66 -13.53
N ILE A 126 8.35 7.43 -13.03
CA ILE A 126 8.31 6.22 -13.87
C ILE A 126 7.08 6.23 -14.79
N LEU A 127 5.92 6.68 -14.29
CA LEU A 127 4.69 6.77 -15.07
C LEU A 127 4.78 7.83 -16.20
N GLN A 128 5.59 8.87 -16.03
CA GLN A 128 5.83 9.89 -17.05
C GLN A 128 6.73 9.40 -18.20
N ILE A 129 7.64 8.45 -17.95
CA ILE A 129 8.56 7.94 -18.99
C ILE A 129 7.82 7.40 -20.22
N PRO A 130 6.86 6.44 -20.10
CA PRO A 130 6.19 5.89 -21.27
C PRO A 130 5.31 6.92 -21.98
N SER A 131 4.72 7.90 -21.28
CA SER A 131 3.91 8.92 -21.94
C SER A 131 4.76 9.81 -22.83
N LYS A 132 5.97 10.18 -22.40
CA LYS A 132 6.91 10.94 -23.24
C LYS A 132 7.47 10.10 -24.38
N VAL A 133 7.83 8.84 -24.12
CA VAL A 133 8.43 7.96 -25.13
C VAL A 133 7.44 7.51 -26.20
N VAL A 134 6.15 7.34 -25.88
CA VAL A 134 5.12 6.93 -26.86
C VAL A 134 4.55 8.14 -27.60
N VAL A 135 4.29 9.26 -26.90
CA VAL A 135 3.67 10.44 -27.53
C VAL A 135 4.67 11.21 -28.40
N SER A 136 5.97 11.25 -28.03
CA SER A 136 6.97 11.97 -28.82
C SER A 136 7.10 11.46 -30.27
N PRO A 137 7.31 10.16 -30.56
CA PRO A 137 7.41 9.67 -31.94
C PRO A 137 6.08 9.74 -32.69
N LEU A 138 4.93 9.59 -32.03
CA LEU A 138 3.62 9.80 -32.66
C LEU A 138 3.44 11.27 -33.09
N TRP A 139 3.94 12.22 -32.30
CA TRP A 139 3.95 13.64 -32.68
C TRP A 139 4.84 13.89 -33.90
N TYR A 140 6.03 13.29 -33.94
CA TYR A 140 6.92 13.38 -35.10
C TYR A 140 6.29 12.77 -36.36
N LEU A 141 5.62 11.61 -36.26
CA LEU A 141 4.95 10.98 -37.39
C LEU A 141 3.72 11.76 -37.88
N ALA A 142 2.99 12.43 -36.97
CA ALA A 142 1.85 13.26 -37.34
C ALA A 142 2.26 14.57 -38.05
N TYR A 143 3.40 15.17 -37.69
CA TYR A 143 3.86 16.43 -38.29
C TYR A 143 4.70 16.24 -39.57
N PHE A 144 5.37 15.12 -39.74
CA PHE A 144 6.23 14.85 -40.90
C PHE A 144 5.54 15.00 -42.29
N PRO A 145 4.28 14.56 -42.51
CA PRO A 145 3.67 14.69 -43.84
C PRO A 145 3.35 16.15 -44.23
N TYR A 146 3.17 17.05 -43.28
CA TYR A 146 2.79 18.44 -43.56
C TYR A 146 3.92 19.29 -44.14
N THR A 147 5.18 18.95 -43.86
CA THR A 147 6.34 19.71 -44.34
C THR A 147 6.84 19.25 -45.71
N CYS A 148 6.50 18.04 -46.16
CA CYS A 148 6.97 17.51 -47.44
C CYS A 148 6.12 17.89 -48.66
N PHE A 149 4.91 18.44 -48.49
CA PHE A 149 4.00 18.76 -49.61
C PHE A 149 3.96 20.26 -49.99
N SER A 150 4.78 21.10 -49.36
CA SER A 150 4.78 22.56 -49.56
C SER A 150 6.02 23.10 -50.30
N GLY A 151 6.83 22.23 -50.93
CA GLY A 151 7.97 22.63 -51.79
C GLY A 151 7.74 22.17 -53.22
#